data_AF-A0A133Q8J0-F1
#
_entry.id   AF-A0A133Q8J0-F1
#
_cell.length_a   1.000
_cell.length_b   1.000
_cell.length_c   1.000
_cell.angle_alpha   90.00
_cell.angle_beta   90.00
_cell.angle_gamma   90.00
#
_symmetry.space_group_name_H-M   'P 1'
#
loop_
_entity.id
_entity.type
_entity.pdbx_description
1 polymer ?
#
loop_
_entity_poly.entity_id
_entity_poly.type
_entity_poly.pdbx_seq_one_letter_code
_entity_poly.pdbx_strand_id
1 'polypeptide(L)'
;MTKAIKVTSLIGIILQAIISVILLLLFLASVAGLLHPEFKTTVNGEVKIYSPEEAQSIFNGIFGVLFIISIISLALGLVGLKFMSKKMAMSATFYIIGAILSFNFITFVSWIACGVLIIQRKKELKNPLSDEHQSVD
;
A
#
# COMPACT_ATOMS: atom_id res chain seq x y z
N MET A 1 11.03 -8.63 -18.02
CA MET A 1 10.02 -7.66 -17.51
C MET A 1 10.22 -6.33 -18.19
N THR A 2 9.13 -5.68 -18.61
CA THR A 2 9.19 -4.37 -19.27
C THR A 2 9.65 -3.29 -18.29
N LYS A 3 10.26 -2.21 -18.82
CA LYS A 3 10.70 -1.07 -18.00
C LYS A 3 9.52 -0.44 -17.26
N ALA A 4 8.37 -0.28 -17.93
CA ALA A 4 7.15 0.27 -17.37
C ALA A 4 6.70 -0.47 -16.09
N ILE A 5 6.57 -1.81 -16.13
CA ILE A 5 6.12 -2.58 -14.96
C ILE A 5 7.05 -2.40 -13.75
N LYS A 6 8.36 -2.38 -13.98
CA LYS A 6 9.34 -2.17 -12.90
C LYS A 6 9.23 -0.77 -12.30
N VAL A 7 9.11 0.25 -13.13
CA VAL A 7 9.00 1.65 -12.69
C VAL A 7 7.72 1.85 -11.89
N THR A 8 6.57 1.40 -12.40
CA THR A 8 5.29 1.51 -11.71
C THR A 8 5.33 0.79 -10.35
N SER A 9 5.84 -0.45 -10.29
CA SER A 9 6.08 -1.13 -9.02
C SER A 9 6.90 -0.29 -8.03
N LEU A 10 8.06 0.22 -8.47
CA LEU A 10 9.00 0.94 -7.61
C LEU A 10 8.40 2.24 -7.07
N ILE A 11 7.64 2.98 -7.88
CA ILE A 11 6.92 4.17 -7.42
C ILE A 11 6.03 3.84 -6.23
N GLY A 12 5.23 2.77 -6.32
CA GLY A 12 4.37 2.38 -5.21
C GLY A 12 5.15 1.89 -3.99
N ILE A 13 6.27 1.18 -4.18
CA ILE A 13 7.13 0.74 -3.06
C ILE A 13 7.74 1.93 -2.33
N ILE A 14 8.29 2.90 -3.06
CA ILE A 14 8.91 4.09 -2.47
C ILE A 14 7.87 4.89 -1.68
N LEU A 15 6.71 5.14 -2.27
CA LEU A 15 5.63 5.88 -1.60
C LEU A 15 5.07 5.11 -0.40
N GLN A 16 4.97 3.78 -0.48
CA GLN A 16 4.55 2.95 0.65
C GLN A 16 5.60 2.90 1.77
N ALA A 17 6.89 2.95 1.43
CA ALA A 17 7.95 3.06 2.42
C ALA A 17 7.89 4.40 3.14
N ILE A 18 7.70 5.50 2.41
CA ILE A 18 7.56 6.85 2.99
C ILE A 18 6.39 6.92 3.96
N ILE A 19 5.19 6.44 3.57
CA ILE A 19 4.03 6.46 4.47
C ILE A 19 4.25 5.56 5.70
N SER A 20 4.93 4.42 5.54
CA SER A 20 5.28 3.55 6.67
C SER A 20 6.20 4.26 7.67
N VAL A 21 7.18 5.02 7.19
CA VAL A 21 8.07 5.83 8.05
C VAL A 21 7.29 6.94 8.74
N ILE A 22 6.41 7.65 8.03
CA ILE A 22 5.57 8.69 8.64
C ILE A 22 4.69 8.09 9.75
N LEU A 23 4.04 6.95 9.49
CA LEU A 23 3.20 6.26 10.47
C LEU A 23 4.01 5.76 11.67
N LEU A 24 5.24 5.29 11.45
CA LEU A 24 6.16 4.95 12.55
C LEU A 24 6.46 6.18 13.42
N LEU A 25 6.80 7.31 12.80
CA LEU A 25 7.10 8.54 13.53
C LEU A 25 5.89 9.04 14.31
N LEU A 26 4.68 8.99 13.73
CA LEU A 26 3.44 9.35 14.42
C LEU A 26 3.13 8.40 15.58
N PHE A 27 3.34 7.10 15.39
CA PHE A 27 3.18 6.12 16.46
C PHE A 27 4.15 6.38 17.61
N LEU A 28 5.44 6.57 17.32
CA LEU A 28 6.45 6.88 18.34
C LEU A 28 6.17 8.22 19.04
N ALA A 29 5.75 9.25 18.30
CA ALA A 29 5.36 10.54 18.87
C ALA A 29 4.14 10.40 19.80
N SER A 30 3.16 9.56 19.43
CA SER A 30 2.01 9.26 20.28
C SER A 30 2.41 8.51 21.55
N VAL A 31 3.24 7.47 21.43
CA VAL A 31 3.73 6.69 22.58
C VAL A 31 4.57 7.55 23.53
N ALA A 32 5.39 8.45 22.98
CA ALA A 32 6.19 9.38 23.76
C ALA A 32 5.38 10.53 24.39
N GLY A 33 4.06 10.62 24.10
CA GLY A 33 3.24 11.73 24.56
C GLY A 33 3.67 13.06 23.92
N LEU A 34 4.16 13.08 22.69
CA LEU A 34 4.41 14.35 21.98
C LEU A 34 3.12 14.87 21.32
N LEU A 35 2.12 14.00 21.15
CA LEU A 35 0.80 14.33 20.64
C LEU A 35 -0.17 14.40 21.82
N HIS A 36 -0.39 15.62 22.35
CA HIS A 36 -1.41 15.92 23.38
C HIS A 36 -2.57 16.75 22.80
N PRO A 37 -3.26 16.31 21.74
CA PRO A 37 -4.44 17.05 21.31
C PRO A 37 -5.52 16.93 22.40
N GLU A 38 -6.18 18.05 22.72
CA GLU A 38 -7.47 18.00 23.40
C GLU A 38 -8.43 17.18 22.53
N PHE A 39 -8.69 15.94 22.94
CA PHE A 39 -9.56 15.04 22.20
C PHE A 39 -10.97 15.16 22.75
N LYS A 40 -11.89 15.61 21.90
CA LYS A 40 -13.31 15.70 22.21
C LYS A 40 -14.13 15.08 21.10
N THR A 41 -15.19 14.39 21.47
CA THR A 41 -16.19 13.88 20.53
C THR A 41 -17.51 14.58 20.79
N THR A 42 -18.29 14.83 19.74
CA THR A 42 -19.64 15.36 19.85
C THR A 42 -20.60 14.37 19.21
N VAL A 43 -21.53 13.83 19.99
CA VAL A 43 -22.53 12.87 19.53
C VAL A 43 -23.89 13.40 19.99
N ASN A 44 -24.81 13.64 19.05
CA ASN A 44 -26.14 14.20 19.34
C ASN A 44 -26.12 15.50 20.17
N GLY A 45 -25.08 16.33 20.00
CA GLY A 45 -24.91 17.57 20.76
C GLY A 45 -24.26 17.40 22.15
N GLU A 46 -24.08 16.17 22.62
CA GLU A 46 -23.31 15.89 23.84
C GLU A 46 -21.81 15.88 23.53
N VAL A 47 -21.05 16.69 24.28
CA VAL A 47 -19.60 16.78 24.13
C VAL A 47 -18.95 15.93 25.22
N LYS A 48 -18.20 14.90 24.80
CA LYS A 48 -17.31 14.15 25.69
C LYS A 48 -15.89 14.66 25.52
N ILE A 49 -15.27 15.10 26.61
CA ILE A 49 -13.86 15.47 26.69
C ILE A 49 -13.11 14.29 27.28
N TYR A 50 -12.04 13.85 26.61
CA TYR A 50 -11.21 12.73 27.05
C TYR A 50 -10.02 13.25 27.85
N SER A 51 -9.58 12.47 28.84
CA SER A 51 -8.33 12.80 29.53
C SER A 51 -7.13 12.68 28.57
N PRO A 52 -5.99 13.34 28.86
CA PRO A 52 -4.77 13.18 28.07
C PRO A 52 -4.34 11.70 27.93
N GLU A 53 -4.49 10.91 29.00
CA GLU A 53 -4.14 9.49 29.03
C GLU A 53 -5.07 8.65 28.12
N GLU A 54 -6.37 8.94 28.15
CA GLU A 54 -7.36 8.30 27.28
C GLU A 54 -7.11 8.64 25.81
N ALA A 55 -6.86 9.93 25.51
CA ALA A 55 -6.53 10.39 24.18
C ALA A 55 -5.26 9.72 23.65
N GLN A 56 -4.19 9.68 24.47
CA GLN A 56 -2.94 9.03 24.10
C GLN A 56 -3.12 7.55 23.79
N SER A 57 -3.91 6.83 24.59
CA SER A 57 -4.22 5.42 24.35
C SER A 57 -4.95 5.21 23.02
N ILE A 58 -5.90 6.08 22.68
CA ILE A 58 -6.63 6.06 21.40
C ILE A 58 -5.66 6.30 20.22
N PHE A 59 -4.83 7.33 20.28
CA PHE A 59 -3.87 7.63 19.20
C PHE A 59 -2.81 6.54 19.04
N ASN A 60 -2.33 5.95 20.15
CA ASN A 60 -1.42 4.79 20.11
C ASN A 60 -2.08 3.61 19.38
N GLY A 61 -3.34 3.32 19.69
CA GLY A 61 -4.10 2.29 19.00
C GLY A 61 -4.25 2.56 17.50
N ILE A 62 -4.67 3.77 17.13
CA ILE A 62 -4.87 4.16 15.73
C ILE A 62 -3.56 4.08 14.94
N PHE A 63 -2.51 4.78 15.38
CA PHE A 63 -1.24 4.82 14.66
C PHE A 63 -0.54 3.45 14.67
N GLY A 64 -0.66 2.68 15.75
CA GLY A 64 -0.13 1.33 15.82
C GLY A 64 -0.77 0.40 14.78
N VAL A 65 -2.10 0.39 14.69
CA VAL A 65 -2.82 -0.42 13.69
C VAL A 65 -2.48 0.01 12.27
N LEU A 66 -2.50 1.32 12.00
CA LEU A 66 -2.16 1.86 10.69
C LEU A 66 -0.71 1.52 10.28
N PHE A 67 0.23 1.63 11.21
CA PHE A 67 1.63 1.28 10.97
C PHE A 67 1.79 -0.20 10.62
N ILE A 68 1.16 -1.10 11.38
CA ILE A 68 1.22 -2.55 11.11
C ILE A 68 0.65 -2.87 9.72
N ILE A 69 -0.52 -2.31 9.37
CA ILE A 69 -1.12 -2.54 8.05
C ILE A 69 -0.22 -1.99 6.94
N SER A 70 0.38 -0.81 7.15
CA SER A 70 1.32 -0.21 6.20
C SER A 70 2.55 -1.09 5.96
N ILE A 71 3.11 -1.70 7.00
CA ILE A 71 4.25 -2.64 6.89
C ILE A 71 3.85 -3.91 6.15
N ILE A 72 2.65 -4.45 6.40
CA ILE A 72 2.13 -5.62 5.67
C ILE A 72 1.99 -5.27 4.18
N SER A 73 1.41 -4.11 3.84
CA SER A 73 1.29 -3.64 2.47
C SER A 73 2.67 -3.51 1.80
N LEU A 74 3.64 -2.87 2.48
CA LEU A 74 5.01 -2.74 1.98
C LEU A 74 5.68 -4.09 1.71
N ALA A 75 5.53 -5.04 2.63
CA ALA A 75 6.05 -6.40 2.48
C ALA A 75 5.45 -7.10 1.25
N LEU A 76 4.14 -6.97 1.03
CA LEU A 76 3.47 -7.51 -0.16
C LEU A 76 4.03 -6.91 -1.45
N GLY A 77 4.28 -5.59 -1.49
CA GLY A 77 4.92 -4.94 -2.63
C GLY A 77 6.34 -5.45 -2.91
N LEU A 78 7.17 -5.63 -1.87
CA LEU A 78 8.52 -6.17 -1.99
C LEU A 78 8.54 -7.64 -2.44
N VAL A 79 7.63 -8.45 -1.90
CA VAL A 79 7.46 -9.85 -2.32
C VAL A 79 6.93 -9.93 -3.76
N GLY A 80 5.99 -9.06 -4.13
CA GLY A 80 5.52 -8.87 -5.49
C GLY A 80 6.66 -8.59 -6.45
N LEU A 81 7.56 -7.66 -6.10
CA LEU A 81 8.74 -7.32 -6.90
C LEU A 81 9.68 -8.53 -7.05
N LYS A 82 9.95 -9.26 -5.96
CA LYS A 82 10.83 -10.44 -5.96
C LYS A 82 10.33 -11.54 -6.90
N PHE A 83 9.01 -11.76 -6.96
CA PHE A 83 8.42 -12.81 -7.79
C PHE A 83 8.03 -12.37 -9.19
N MET A 84 8.21 -11.10 -9.53
CA MET A 84 7.76 -10.47 -10.77
C MET A 84 8.22 -11.20 -12.05
N SER A 85 9.44 -11.75 -12.07
CA SER A 85 9.97 -12.49 -13.23
C SER A 85 9.79 -14.01 -13.15
N LYS A 86 9.42 -14.56 -11.98
CA LYS A 86 9.39 -16.02 -11.73
C LYS A 86 7.98 -16.58 -11.62
N LYS A 87 7.12 -15.89 -10.89
CA LYS A 87 5.74 -16.29 -10.60
C LYS A 87 4.81 -15.11 -10.85
N MET A 88 4.61 -14.75 -12.12
CA MET A 88 3.89 -13.53 -12.53
C MET A 88 2.48 -13.43 -11.94
N ALA A 89 1.71 -14.53 -11.91
CA ALA A 89 0.36 -14.52 -11.33
C ALA A 89 0.38 -14.17 -9.83
N MET A 90 1.29 -14.81 -9.09
CA MET A 90 1.47 -14.56 -7.66
C MET A 90 1.96 -13.13 -7.39
N SER A 91 2.89 -12.64 -8.20
CA SER A 91 3.36 -11.24 -8.14
C SER A 91 2.21 -10.25 -8.33
N ALA A 92 1.38 -10.44 -9.36
CA ALA A 92 0.21 -9.59 -9.60
C ALA A 92 -0.78 -9.61 -8.43
N THR A 93 -1.07 -10.80 -7.86
CA THR A 93 -1.93 -10.92 -6.67
C THR A 93 -1.37 -10.13 -5.49
N PHE A 94 -0.07 -10.22 -5.21
CA PHE A 94 0.53 -9.46 -4.11
C PHE A 94 0.45 -7.96 -4.31
N TYR A 95 0.65 -7.44 -5.53
CA TYR A 95 0.44 -6.02 -5.80
C TYR A 95 -1.01 -5.59 -5.59
N ILE A 96 -1.99 -6.38 -6.03
CA ILE A 96 -3.41 -6.04 -5.87
C ILE A 96 -3.82 -6.02 -4.39
N ILE A 97 -3.43 -7.05 -3.62
CA ILE A 97 -3.73 -7.09 -2.18
C ILE A 97 -2.99 -5.98 -1.45
N GLY A 98 -1.70 -5.79 -1.75
CA GLY A 98 -0.90 -4.71 -1.19
C GLY A 98 -1.50 -3.34 -1.48
N ALA A 99 -2.07 -3.12 -2.66
CA ALA A 99 -2.71 -1.87 -3.05
C ALA A 99 -3.90 -1.55 -2.14
N ILE A 100 -4.79 -2.52 -1.93
CA ILE A 100 -5.98 -2.37 -1.06
C ILE A 100 -5.56 -1.99 0.36
N LEU A 101 -4.50 -2.63 0.88
CA LEU A 101 -3.99 -2.38 2.23
C LEU A 101 -3.11 -1.13 2.36
N SER A 102 -2.76 -0.47 1.25
CA SER A 102 -1.75 0.60 1.27
C SER A 102 -2.19 1.86 2.02
N PHE A 103 -3.50 2.13 2.06
CA PHE A 103 -4.08 3.41 2.52
C PHE A 103 -3.38 4.65 1.92
N ASN A 104 -2.79 4.49 0.73
CA ASN A 104 -2.12 5.54 -0.03
C ASN A 104 -2.64 5.50 -1.46
N PHE A 105 -3.35 6.56 -1.88
CA PHE A 105 -4.01 6.59 -3.18
C PHE A 105 -3.05 6.38 -4.36
N ILE A 106 -1.85 6.97 -4.30
CA ILE A 106 -0.87 6.84 -5.38
C ILE A 106 -0.29 5.42 -5.40
N THR A 107 0.04 4.86 -4.24
CA THR A 107 0.46 3.44 -4.14
C THR A 107 -0.63 2.52 -4.66
N PHE A 108 -1.89 2.77 -4.30
CA PHE A 108 -3.05 2.01 -4.74
C PHE A 108 -3.13 1.98 -6.27
N VAL A 109 -3.19 3.14 -6.92
CA VAL A 109 -3.30 3.23 -8.39
C VAL A 109 -2.08 2.58 -9.06
N SER A 110 -0.88 2.87 -8.55
CA SER A 110 0.35 2.35 -9.12
C SER A 110 0.42 0.81 -9.05
N TRP A 111 0.10 0.22 -7.90
CA TRP A 111 0.16 -1.23 -7.74
C TRP A 111 -0.98 -1.97 -8.43
N ILE A 112 -2.19 -1.38 -8.52
CA ILE A 112 -3.25 -1.92 -9.39
C ILE A 112 -2.80 -1.93 -10.85
N ALA A 113 -2.27 -0.81 -11.37
CA ALA A 113 -1.76 -0.73 -12.73
C ALA A 113 -0.64 -1.76 -12.96
N CYS A 114 0.31 -1.87 -12.03
CA CYS A 114 1.38 -2.85 -12.08
C CYS A 114 0.85 -4.29 -12.13
N GLY A 115 -0.13 -4.64 -11.28
CA GLY A 115 -0.76 -5.95 -11.27
C GLY A 115 -1.44 -6.29 -12.60
N VAL A 116 -2.19 -5.35 -13.17
CA VAL A 116 -2.85 -5.51 -14.48
C VAL A 116 -1.82 -5.72 -15.60
N LEU A 117 -0.77 -4.90 -15.64
CA LEU A 117 0.29 -5.01 -16.64
C LEU A 117 1.04 -6.35 -16.56
N ILE A 118 1.27 -6.88 -15.34
CA ILE A 118 1.86 -8.21 -15.16
C ILE A 118 0.94 -9.30 -15.72
N ILE A 119 -0.37 -9.20 -15.50
CA ILE A 119 -1.36 -10.16 -16.03
C ILE A 119 -1.40 -10.11 -17.56
N GLN A 120 -1.41 -8.93 -18.16
CA GLN A 120 -1.35 -8.75 -19.61
C GLN A 120 -0.06 -9.35 -20.19
N ARG A 121 1.09 -9.04 -19.59
CA ARG A 121 2.38 -9.59 -20.04
C ARG A 121 2.44 -11.11 -19.96
N LYS A 122 1.85 -11.70 -18.92
CA LYS A 122 1.75 -13.16 -18.79
C LYS A 122 0.91 -13.77 -19.92
N LYS A 123 -0.16 -13.11 -20.36
CA LYS A 123 -1.00 -13.56 -21.48
C LYS A 123 -0.24 -13.52 -22.80
N GLU A 124 0.44 -12.42 -23.09
CA GLU A 124 1.31 -12.27 -24.28
C GLU A 124 2.35 -13.40 -24.36
N LEU A 125 3.04 -13.67 -23.25
CA LEU A 125 4.05 -14.73 -23.19
C LEU A 125 3.47 -16.14 -23.37
N LYS A 126 2.17 -16.35 -23.10
CA LYS A 126 1.50 -17.64 -23.29
C LYS A 126 1.01 -17.83 -24.73
N ASN A 127 0.70 -16.74 -25.44
CA ASN A 127 0.17 -16.76 -26.80
C ASN A 127 1.06 -15.90 -27.74
N PRO A 128 2.27 -16.35 -28.09
CA PRO A 128 3.18 -15.58 -28.94
C PRO A 128 2.69 -15.38 -30.39
N LEU A 129 1.65 -16.11 -30.84
CA LEU A 129 1.13 -16.09 -32.22
C LEU A 129 0.03 -15.04 -32.48
N SER A 130 -0.43 -14.27 -31.48
CA SER A 130 -1.50 -13.26 -31.71
C SER A 130 -1.01 -12.00 -32.42
N ASP A 131 0.30 -11.73 -32.40
CA ASP A 131 0.87 -10.50 -32.96
C ASP A 131 1.34 -10.66 -34.42
N GLU A 132 1.63 -11.90 -34.89
CA GLU A 132 2.05 -12.14 -36.28
C GLU A 132 0.87 -12.11 -37.29
N HIS A 133 -0.36 -12.38 -36.85
CA HIS A 133 -1.54 -12.32 -37.73
C HIS A 133 -2.14 -10.91 -37.87
N GLN A 134 -1.61 -9.89 -37.17
CA GLN A 134 -2.05 -8.50 -37.35
C GLN A 134 -1.13 -7.66 -38.25
N SER A 135 0.00 -8.22 -38.71
CA SER A 135 0.93 -7.55 -39.64
C SER A 135 0.85 -8.07 -41.08
N VAL A 136 -0.08 -8.98 -41.36
CA VAL A 136 -0.34 -9.51 -42.71
C VAL A 136 -1.85 -9.52 -42.91
N ASP A 137 -2.42 -8.34 -43.13
CA ASP A 137 -3.67 -8.09 -43.85
C ASP A 137 -3.76 -6.58 -44.19
#